data_AF-A0AAT9GMY1-F1
#
_entry.id   AF-A0AAT9GMY1-F1
#
_cell.length_a   1.000
_cell.length_b   1.000
_cell.length_c   1.000
_cell.angle_alpha   90.00
_cell.angle_beta   90.00
_cell.angle_gamma   90.00
#
_symmetry.space_group_name_H-M   'P 1'
#
loop_
_entity.id
_entity.type
_entity.pdbx_description
1 polymer ?
#
loop_
_entity_poly.entity_id
_entity_poly.type
_entity_poly.pdbx_seq_one_letter_code
_entity_poly.pdbx_strand_id
1 'polypeptide(L)'
;MSFGRVEVRKDGVGFCYQGSWIVVNVNQDELRIAEEISYEVAIGSQLGKIQIVIKNGKAYVESPLGKHELSNPTEIINAIRKINEEIVKSKNKDLYERILKIIGSS
;
A
#
# COMPACT_ATOMS: atom_id res chain seq x y z
N MET A 1 14.08 -7.66 4.19
CA MET A 1 12.86 -7.59 5.01
C MET A 1 12.22 -8.96 4.99
N SER A 2 12.05 -9.60 6.15
CA SER A 2 11.24 -10.81 6.28
C SER A 2 9.85 -10.36 6.72
N PHE A 3 8.85 -10.51 5.86
CA PHE A 3 7.47 -10.27 6.23
C PHE A 3 6.95 -11.53 6.93
N GLY A 4 6.61 -11.46 8.20
CA GLY A 4 6.20 -12.65 8.97
C GLY A 4 4.98 -13.36 8.38
N ARG A 5 4.00 -12.58 7.89
CA ARG A 5 2.83 -13.05 7.16
C ARG A 5 2.49 -12.05 6.06
N VAL A 6 2.20 -12.54 4.85
CA VAL A 6 1.77 -11.72 3.71
C VAL A 6 0.55 -12.36 3.05
N GLU A 7 -0.42 -11.53 2.69
CA GLU A 7 -1.65 -11.93 2.02
C GLU A 7 -1.90 -11.04 0.81
N VAL A 8 -2.12 -11.65 -0.36
CA VAL A 8 -2.54 -10.94 -1.57
C VAL A 8 -4.05 -11.01 -1.64
N ARG A 9 -4.69 -9.84 -1.67
CA ARG A 9 -6.14 -9.66 -1.76
C ARG A 9 -6.52 -9.20 -3.18
N LYS A 10 -7.81 -8.98 -3.42
CA LYS A 10 -8.30 -8.49 -4.72
C LYS A 10 -7.68 -7.14 -5.10
N ASP A 11 -7.65 -6.21 -4.15
CA ASP A 11 -7.28 -4.82 -4.39
C ASP A 11 -5.99 -4.40 -3.67
N GLY A 12 -5.19 -5.34 -3.17
CA GLY A 12 -3.99 -4.97 -2.43
C GLY A 12 -3.22 -6.13 -1.82
N VAL A 13 -2.23 -5.77 -1.00
CA VAL A 13 -1.42 -6.70 -0.22
C VAL A 13 -1.47 -6.30 1.23
N GLY A 14 -1.71 -7.25 2.13
CA GLY A 14 -1.58 -7.08 3.56
C GLY A 14 -0.37 -7.82 4.11
N PHE A 15 0.32 -7.26 5.09
CA PHE A 15 1.43 -7.92 5.78
C PHE A 15 1.57 -7.46 7.23
N CYS A 16 2.14 -8.33 8.07
CA CYS A 16 2.43 -8.00 9.47
C CYS A 16 3.74 -7.20 9.59
N TYR A 17 3.69 -6.07 10.31
CA TYR A 17 4.85 -5.26 10.67
C TYR A 17 4.69 -4.74 12.11
N GLN A 18 5.66 -5.06 12.98
CA GLN A 18 5.69 -4.61 14.38
C GLN A 18 4.36 -4.82 15.14
N GLY A 19 3.72 -5.97 14.94
CA GLY A 19 2.44 -6.31 15.60
C GLY A 19 1.20 -5.68 14.97
N SER A 20 1.36 -4.86 13.93
CA SER A 20 0.26 -4.23 13.19
C SER A 20 0.09 -4.87 11.82
N TRP A 21 -1.15 -4.91 11.32
CA TRP A 21 -1.43 -5.33 9.95
C TRP A 21 -1.39 -4.12 9.02
N ILE A 22 -0.41 -4.09 8.13
CA ILE A 22 -0.22 -3.03 7.16
C ILE A 22 -0.78 -3.48 5.82
N VAL A 23 -1.52 -2.60 5.16
CA VAL A 23 -2.07 -2.85 3.83
C VAL A 23 -1.52 -1.85 2.82
N VAL A 24 -1.28 -2.34 1.61
CA VAL A 24 -0.98 -1.57 0.39
C VAL A 24 -2.15 -1.82 -0.55
N ASN A 25 -3.10 -0.89 -0.60
CA ASN A 25 -4.32 -1.01 -1.39
C ASN A 25 -4.28 -0.12 -2.62
N VAL A 26 -4.70 -0.66 -3.75
CA VAL A 26 -5.02 0.11 -4.95
C VAL A 26 -6.42 0.70 -4.78
N ASN A 27 -6.51 2.03 -4.80
CA ASN A 27 -7.77 2.75 -4.87
C ASN A 27 -7.77 3.61 -6.14
N GLN A 28 -8.58 3.21 -7.13
CA GLN A 28 -8.60 3.87 -8.45
C GLN A 28 -7.19 3.95 -9.07
N ASP A 29 -6.63 5.16 -9.15
CA ASP A 29 -5.30 5.44 -9.72
C ASP A 29 -4.25 5.81 -8.65
N GLU A 30 -4.45 5.43 -7.39
CA GLU A 30 -3.47 5.62 -6.31
C GLU A 30 -3.29 4.37 -5.44
N LEU A 31 -2.13 4.27 -4.80
CA LEU A 31 -1.88 3.31 -3.73
C LEU A 31 -2.05 4.01 -2.38
N ARG A 32 -2.68 3.32 -1.45
CA ARG A 32 -2.78 3.73 -0.05
C ARG A 32 -2.09 2.72 0.82
N ILE A 33 -1.13 3.20 1.61
CA ILE A 33 -0.38 2.41 2.58
C ILE A 33 -0.77 2.89 3.97
N ALA A 34 -1.35 2.01 4.76
CA ALA A 34 -1.81 2.32 6.10
C ALA A 34 -1.91 1.05 6.95
N GLU A 35 -2.03 1.24 8.26
CA GLU A 35 -2.53 0.19 9.14
C GLU A 35 -3.99 -0.10 8.84
N GLU A 36 -4.36 -1.38 8.81
CA GLU A 36 -5.75 -1.83 8.81
C GLU A 36 -6.19 -2.03 10.27
N ILE A 37 -7.08 -1.16 10.72
CA ILE A 37 -7.64 -1.17 12.07
C ILE A 37 -9.00 -1.87 12.01
N SER A 38 -9.13 -2.97 12.74
CA SER A 38 -10.42 -3.65 12.93
C SER A 38 -11.05 -3.17 14.22
N TYR A 39 -12.30 -2.74 14.15
CA TYR A 39 -13.10 -2.40 15.33
C TYR A 39 -14.03 -3.57 15.68
N GLU A 40 -14.32 -3.75 16.97
CA GLU A 40 -15.27 -4.77 17.46
C GLU A 40 -16.74 -4.45 17.10
N VAL A 41 -17.00 -3.32 16.45
CA VAL A 41 -18.31 -2.88 15.99
C VAL A 41 -18.48 -3.12 14.48
N ALA A 42 -19.73 -3.27 14.01
CA ALA A 42 -20.10 -3.74 12.66
C ALA A 42 -19.78 -2.79 11.47
N ILE A 43 -18.78 -1.90 11.61
CA ILE A 43 -18.31 -0.97 10.57
C ILE A 43 -17.15 -1.54 9.73
N GLY A 44 -16.74 -2.79 9.98
CA GLY A 44 -15.68 -3.46 9.23
C GLY A 44 -14.29 -2.89 9.50
N SER A 45 -13.30 -3.35 8.73
CA SER A 45 -11.94 -2.82 8.82
C SER A 45 -11.85 -1.42 8.24
N GLN A 46 -11.01 -0.58 8.85
CA GLN A 46 -10.78 0.80 8.46
C GLN A 46 -9.29 1.03 8.26
N LEU A 47 -8.93 1.97 7.39
CA LEU A 47 -7.53 2.41 7.29
C LEU A 47 -7.23 3.44 8.37
N GLY A 48 -6.02 3.36 8.93
CA GLY A 48 -5.44 4.39 9.77
C GLY A 48 -5.57 5.77 9.10
N LYS A 49 -5.77 6.81 9.92
CA LYS A 49 -6.01 8.18 9.40
C LYS A 49 -4.76 8.86 8.88
N ILE A 50 -3.58 8.35 9.23
CA ILE A 50 -2.29 8.75 8.66
C ILE A 50 -1.90 7.69 7.64
N GLN A 51 -1.72 8.10 6.39
CA GLN A 51 -1.49 7.20 5.26
C GLN A 51 -0.37 7.71 4.38
N ILE A 52 0.38 6.79 3.77
CA ILE A 52 1.21 7.12 2.62
C ILE A 52 0.36 6.88 1.37
N VAL A 53 0.24 7.90 0.52
CA VAL A 53 -0.47 7.84 -0.76
C VAL A 53 0.54 7.91 -1.88
N ILE A 54 0.54 6.95 -2.81
CA ILE A 54 1.38 6.99 -4.02
C ILE A 54 0.49 7.22 -5.23
N LYS A 55 0.79 8.26 -6.01
CA LYS A 55 0.06 8.61 -7.23
C LYS A 55 1.01 9.19 -8.25
N ASN A 56 0.98 8.67 -9.48
CA ASN A 56 1.83 9.13 -10.58
C ASN A 56 3.33 9.17 -10.22
N GLY A 57 3.84 8.12 -9.57
CA GLY A 57 5.25 8.06 -9.14
C GLY A 57 5.67 9.05 -8.04
N LYS A 58 4.72 9.80 -7.46
CA LYS A 58 4.94 10.66 -6.29
C LYS A 58 4.35 10.02 -5.03
N ALA A 59 4.93 10.30 -3.87
CA ALA A 59 4.36 9.87 -2.59
C ALA A 59 4.02 11.07 -1.70
N TYR A 60 2.95 10.91 -0.92
CA TYR A 60 2.41 11.91 -0.02
C TYR A 60 2.14 11.29 1.34
N VAL A 61 2.25 12.07 2.40
CA VAL A 61 1.59 11.75 3.67
C VAL A 61 0.24 12.46 3.67
N GLU A 62 -0.82 11.70 3.84
CA GLU A 62 -2.19 12.19 4.01
C GLU A 62 -2.63 11.96 5.45
N SER A 63 -3.16 13.01 6.07
CA SER A 63 -3.64 13.00 7.45
C SER A 63 -4.88 13.90 7.58
N PRO A 64 -5.58 13.90 8.73
CA PRO A 64 -6.64 14.88 8.99
C PRO A 64 -6.19 16.34 8.93
N LEU A 65 -4.88 16.60 9.01
CA LEU A 65 -4.30 17.95 8.96
C LEU A 65 -3.96 18.41 7.53
N GLY A 66 -4.13 17.54 6.54
CA GLY A 66 -3.83 17.83 5.15
C GLY A 66 -2.91 16.80 4.51
N LYS A 67 -2.43 17.15 3.32
CA LYS A 67 -1.62 16.30 2.45
C LYS A 67 -0.30 16.97 2.12
N HIS A 68 0.81 16.27 2.36
CA HIS A 68 2.15 16.79 2.13
C HIS A 68 2.94 15.84 1.22
N GLU A 69 3.58 16.37 0.18
CA GLU A 69 4.45 15.59 -0.70
C GLU A 69 5.76 15.24 0.03
N LEU A 70 6.20 13.99 -0.11
CA LEU A 70 7.47 13.52 0.41
C LEU A 70 8.61 13.96 -0.51
N SER A 71 9.68 14.53 0.05
CA SER A 71 10.80 15.07 -0.72
C SER A 71 11.59 14.01 -1.49
N ASN A 72 11.66 12.77 -0.99
CA ASN A 72 12.34 11.65 -1.64
C ASN A 72 11.53 10.35 -1.49
N PRO A 73 10.61 10.04 -2.42
CA PRO A 73 9.76 8.85 -2.35
C PRO A 73 10.41 7.57 -2.88
N THR A 74 11.66 7.64 -3.35
CA THR A 74 12.34 6.58 -4.13
C THR A 74 12.39 5.25 -3.38
N GLU A 75 12.73 5.26 -2.10
CA GLU A 75 12.84 4.04 -1.30
C GLU A 75 11.48 3.35 -1.12
N ILE A 76 10.43 4.14 -0.90
CA ILE A 76 9.06 3.63 -0.75
C ILE A 76 8.60 3.00 -2.07
N ILE A 77 8.80 3.71 -3.19
CA ILE A 77 8.42 3.22 -4.52
C ILE A 77 9.17 1.94 -4.88
N ASN A 78 10.47 1.87 -4.60
CA ASN A 78 11.27 0.66 -4.84
C ASN A 78 10.83 -0.51 -3.94
N ALA A 79 10.47 -0.25 -2.69
CA ALA A 79 9.93 -1.29 -1.81
C ALA A 79 8.59 -1.83 -2.33
N ILE A 80 7.69 -0.97 -2.79
CA ILE A 80 6.42 -1.39 -3.41
C ILE A 80 6.68 -2.17 -4.71
N ARG A 81 7.62 -1.71 -5.54
CA ARG A 81 7.99 -2.43 -6.77
C ARG A 81 8.47 -3.85 -6.46
N LYS A 82 9.35 -3.98 -5.46
CA LYS A 82 9.85 -5.28 -5.00
C LYS A 82 8.72 -6.20 -4.51
N ILE A 83 7.81 -5.69 -3.69
CA ILE A 83 6.62 -6.45 -3.24
C ILE A 83 5.80 -6.91 -4.45
N ASN A 84 5.60 -6.02 -5.43
CA ASN A 84 4.81 -6.31 -6.61
C ASN A 84 5.44 -7.43 -7.46
N GLU A 85 6.76 -7.37 -7.67
CA GLU A 85 7.52 -8.34 -8.45
C GLU A 85 7.65 -9.70 -7.76
N GLU A 86 8.00 -9.71 -6.47
CA GLU A 86 8.31 -10.94 -5.73
C GLU A 86 7.05 -11.66 -5.22
N ILE A 87 5.97 -10.93 -4.95
CA ILE A 87 4.80 -11.47 -4.22
C ILE A 87 3.53 -11.40 -5.06
N VAL A 88 3.20 -10.25 -5.63
CA VAL A 88 1.90 -10.04 -6.30
C VAL A 88 1.87 -10.71 -7.68
N LYS A 89 2.94 -10.58 -8.46
CA LYS A 89 3.04 -11.06 -9.85
C LYS A 89 2.62 -12.53 -10.03
N SER A 90 2.95 -13.39 -9.07
CA SER A 90 2.64 -14.83 -9.13
C SER A 90 1.23 -15.18 -8.66
N LYS A 91 0.54 -14.27 -7.96
CA LYS A 91 -0.75 -14.53 -7.29
C LYS A 91 -1.93 -13.77 -7.89
N ASN A 92 -1.70 -12.56 -8.40
CA ASN A 92 -2.75 -11.72 -8.94
C ASN A 92 -2.19 -10.80 -10.05
N LYS A 93 -2.36 -11.24 -11.31
CA LYS A 93 -1.83 -10.51 -12.48
C LYS A 93 -2.49 -9.14 -12.68
N ASP A 94 -3.80 -9.04 -12.46
CA ASP A 94 -4.54 -7.76 -12.57
C ASP A 94 -4.01 -6.74 -11.56
N LEU A 95 -3.88 -7.14 -10.29
CA LEU A 95 -3.34 -6.29 -9.24
C LEU A 95 -1.89 -5.87 -9.55
N TYR A 96 -1.08 -6.79 -10.08
CA TYR A 96 0.30 -6.52 -10.49
C TYR A 96 0.38 -5.37 -11.51
N GLU A 97 -0.43 -5.44 -12.57
CA GLU A 97 -0.48 -4.43 -13.62
C GLU A 97 -0.99 -3.08 -13.10
N ARG A 98 -2.01 -3.09 -12.22
CA ARG A 98 -2.54 -1.88 -11.58
C ARG A 98 -1.51 -1.19 -10.70
N ILE A 99 -0.77 -1.94 -9.88
CA ILE A 99 0.31 -1.39 -9.04
C ILE A 99 1.41 -0.78 -9.91
N LEU A 100 1.85 -1.48 -10.96
CA LEU A 100 2.89 -0.99 -11.88
C LEU A 100 2.50 0.34 -12.53
N LYS A 101 1.25 0.46 -12.98
CA LYS A 101 0.72 1.70 -13.59
C LYS A 101 0.84 2.89 -12.63
N ILE A 102 0.57 2.70 -11.34
CA ILE A 102 0.54 3.77 -10.34
C ILE A 102 1.94 4.23 -9.94
N ILE A 103 2.87 3.28 -9.73
CA ILE A 103 4.24 3.60 -9.31
C ILE A 103 5.12 4.10 -10.46
N GLY A 104 4.64 3.98 -11.71
CA GLY A 104 5.36 4.39 -12.92
C GLY A 104 6.42 3.37 -13.34
N SER A 105 6.50 3.14 -14.65
CA SER A 105 7.60 2.37 -15.24
C SER A 105 8.86 3.24 -15.23
N SER A 106 9.83 2.90 -14.39
CA SER A 106 11.22 3.34 -14.55
C SER A 106 11.99 2.18 -15.10
#